data_AF-A0A3D3M0G8-F1
#
_entry.id   AF-A0A3D3M0G8-F1
#
_cell.length_a   1.000
_cell.length_b   1.000
_cell.length_c   1.000
_cell.angle_alpha   90.00
_cell.angle_beta   90.00
_cell.angle_gamma   90.00
#
_symmetry.space_group_name_H-M   'P 1'
#
loop_
_entity.id
_entity.type
_entity.pdbx_description
1 polymer ?
#
loop_
_entity_poly.entity_id
_entity_poly.type
_entity_poly.pdbx_seq_one_letter_code
_entity_poly.pdbx_strand_id
1 'polypeptide(L)'
;MRAIKTDEQAILEATVRSALPIDRAETNPTQEERQQILDSLANTQVVRECECGTCPSITLALDTPTTGYSGVLSAETVDDSALVLVHIRQGAVKELEIAPLHEGVSVALPAPAALVLGELPSPQSVV
;
A
#
# COMPACT_ATOMS: atom_id res chain seq x y z
N MET A 1 8.35 -2.37 -18.63
CA MET A 1 7.12 -2.28 -17.81
C MET A 1 6.47 -3.64 -17.79
N ARG A 2 5.86 -4.03 -16.68
CA ARG A 2 5.10 -5.29 -16.57
C ARG A 2 3.80 -5.08 -15.80
N ALA A 3 2.88 -6.02 -15.92
CA ALA A 3 1.71 -6.08 -15.06
C ALA A 3 2.11 -6.33 -13.59
N ILE A 4 1.25 -5.87 -12.68
CA ILE A 4 1.32 -6.19 -11.25
C ILE A 4 1.08 -7.70 -11.11
N LYS A 5 1.91 -8.37 -10.30
CA LYS A 5 1.72 -9.81 -10.00
C LYS A 5 0.59 -9.99 -9.00
N THR A 6 0.01 -11.19 -8.97
CA THR A 6 -1.11 -11.52 -8.06
C THR A 6 -0.80 -11.20 -6.59
N ASP A 7 0.40 -11.56 -6.10
CA ASP A 7 0.76 -11.33 -4.70
C ASP A 7 0.98 -9.84 -4.39
N GLU A 8 1.59 -9.10 -5.32
CA GLU A 8 1.76 -7.64 -5.22
C GLU A 8 0.40 -6.93 -5.19
N GLN A 9 -0.51 -7.35 -6.06
CA GLN A 9 -1.86 -6.82 -6.12
C GLN A 9 -2.62 -7.11 -4.83
N ALA A 10 -2.54 -8.33 -4.30
CA ALA A 10 -3.25 -8.70 -3.07
C ALA A 10 -2.81 -7.85 -1.87
N ILE A 11 -1.52 -7.50 -1.78
CA ILE A 11 -0.98 -6.64 -0.71
C ILE A 11 -1.40 -5.20 -0.92
N LEU A 12 -1.29 -4.68 -2.15
CA LEU A 12 -1.77 -3.35 -2.48
C LEU A 12 -3.25 -3.20 -2.11
N GLU A 13 -4.08 -4.17 -2.47
CA GLU A 13 -5.50 -4.16 -2.14
C GLU A 13 -5.76 -4.22 -0.64
N ALA A 14 -5.06 -5.09 0.10
CA ALA A 14 -5.21 -5.21 1.54
C ALA A 14 -4.80 -3.92 2.27
N THR A 15 -3.65 -3.35 1.90
CA THR A 15 -3.14 -2.10 2.49
C THR A 15 -4.05 -0.93 2.13
N VAL A 16 -4.41 -0.73 0.85
CA VAL A 16 -5.30 0.36 0.45
C VAL A 16 -6.67 0.25 1.09
N ARG A 17 -7.19 -0.97 1.31
CA ARG A 17 -8.51 -1.16 1.90
C ARG A 17 -8.57 -0.74 3.37
N SER A 18 -7.54 -1.01 4.16
CA SER A 18 -7.67 -0.92 5.62
C SER A 18 -6.48 -0.28 6.36
N ALA A 19 -5.32 -0.13 5.72
CA ALA A 19 -4.19 0.50 6.39
C ALA A 19 -4.45 1.98 6.68
N LEU A 20 -3.84 2.46 7.76
CA LEU A 20 -3.86 3.86 8.15
C LEU A 20 -2.64 4.59 7.56
N PRO A 21 -2.70 5.92 7.45
CA PRO A 21 -1.51 6.71 7.16
C PRO A 21 -0.39 6.45 8.18
N ILE A 22 0.85 6.41 7.70
CA ILE A 22 2.03 6.23 8.55
C ILE A 22 2.22 7.39 9.53
N ASP A 23 1.94 8.62 9.06
CA ASP A 23 1.89 9.80 9.90
C ASP A 23 0.46 10.02 10.39
N ARG A 24 0.26 10.04 11.71
CA ARG A 24 -1.04 10.26 12.33
C ARG A 24 -1.62 11.66 12.09
N ALA A 25 -0.79 12.61 11.63
CA ALA A 25 -1.24 13.93 11.20
C ALA A 25 -1.83 13.92 9.78
N GLU A 26 -1.55 12.89 8.97
CA GLU A 26 -2.16 12.74 7.65
C GLU A 26 -3.64 12.38 7.79
N THR A 27 -4.45 12.93 6.89
CA THR A 27 -5.88 12.59 6.83
C THR A 27 -6.03 11.17 6.33
N ASN A 28 -6.95 10.40 6.93
CA ASN A 28 -7.30 9.09 6.42
C ASN A 28 -8.04 9.23 5.08
N PRO A 29 -7.70 8.44 4.05
CA PRO A 29 -8.51 8.41 2.83
C PRO A 29 -9.90 7.88 3.17
N THR A 30 -10.91 8.58 2.65
CA THR A 30 -12.31 8.19 2.76
C THR A 30 -12.57 6.85 2.05
N GLN A 31 -13.71 6.24 2.31
CA GLN A 31 -14.09 4.99 1.64
C GLN A 31 -14.18 5.15 0.12
N GLU A 32 -14.68 6.29 -0.36
CA GLU A 32 -14.75 6.61 -1.79
C GLU A 32 -13.36 6.73 -2.41
N GLU A 33 -12.45 7.45 -1.75
CA GLU A 33 -11.07 7.57 -2.22
C GLU A 33 -10.36 6.22 -2.25
N ARG A 34 -10.53 5.39 -1.21
CA ARG A 34 -9.98 4.02 -1.20
C ARG A 34 -10.50 3.21 -2.39
N GLN A 35 -11.79 3.29 -2.69
CA GLN A 35 -12.35 2.58 -3.85
C GLN A 35 -11.76 3.09 -5.17
N GLN A 36 -11.64 4.41 -5.35
CA GLN A 36 -11.03 5.00 -6.54
C GLN A 36 -9.55 4.60 -6.72
N ILE A 37 -8.80 4.50 -5.61
CA ILE A 37 -7.42 4.00 -5.63
C ILE A 37 -7.40 2.52 -6.05
N LEU A 38 -8.27 1.68 -5.49
CA LEU A 38 -8.36 0.25 -5.82
C LEU A 38 -8.70 0.03 -7.30
N ASP A 39 -9.70 0.75 -7.82
CA ASP A 39 -10.11 0.66 -9.22
C ASP A 39 -8.96 1.05 -10.17
N SER A 40 -8.07 1.93 -9.72
CA SER A 40 -6.90 2.37 -10.48
C SER A 40 -5.82 1.30 -10.65
N LEU A 41 -5.75 0.32 -9.74
CA LEU A 41 -4.73 -0.73 -9.75
C LEU A 41 -4.81 -1.58 -11.03
N ALA A 42 -6.01 -1.79 -11.57
CA ALA A 42 -6.22 -2.55 -12.80
C ALA A 42 -5.50 -1.96 -14.04
N ASN A 43 -5.24 -0.64 -14.02
CA ASN A 43 -4.58 0.08 -15.12
C ASN A 43 -3.13 0.48 -14.77
N THR A 44 -2.63 0.04 -13.61
CA THR A 44 -1.31 0.41 -13.11
C THR A 44 -0.27 -0.60 -13.57
N GLN A 45 0.93 -0.13 -13.95
CA GLN A 45 2.04 -0.99 -14.38
C GLN A 45 3.28 -0.79 -13.50
N VAL A 46 4.03 -1.87 -13.29
CA VAL A 46 5.35 -1.79 -12.66
C VAL A 46 6.36 -1.30 -13.68
N VAL A 47 7.07 -0.22 -13.33
CA VAL A 47 8.09 0.40 -14.18
C VAL A 47 9.51 0.15 -13.70
N ARG A 48 9.68 -0.15 -12.41
CA ARG A 48 10.98 -0.45 -11.80
C ARG A 48 10.77 -1.39 -10.62
N GLU A 49 11.73 -2.30 -10.43
CA GLU A 49 11.86 -3.14 -9.24
C GLU A 49 13.20 -2.81 -8.58
N CYS A 50 13.22 -2.79 -7.25
CA CYS A 50 14.46 -2.74 -6.50
C CYS A 50 15.10 -4.14 -6.51
N GLU A 51 16.36 -4.21 -6.91
CA GLU A 51 17.11 -5.47 -7.05
C GLU A 51 18.23 -5.57 -6.01
N CYS A 52 18.17 -4.80 -4.91
CA CYS A 52 19.20 -4.81 -3.88
C CYS A 52 19.27 -6.13 -3.08
N GLY A 53 18.21 -6.95 -3.16
CA GLY A 53 18.12 -8.26 -2.50
C GLY A 53 17.75 -8.21 -1.01
N THR A 54 17.57 -7.02 -0.44
CA THR A 54 17.25 -6.83 0.98
C THR A 54 15.75 -6.69 1.23
N CYS A 55 15.08 -5.89 0.41
CA CYS A 55 13.66 -5.60 0.52
C CYS A 55 12.99 -5.58 -0.87
N PRO A 56 11.84 -6.23 -1.03
CA PRO A 56 11.00 -6.04 -2.20
C PRO A 56 10.46 -4.60 -2.24
N SER A 57 10.81 -3.86 -3.29
CA SER A 57 10.18 -2.58 -3.60
C SER A 57 9.91 -2.47 -5.09
N ILE A 58 8.75 -1.92 -5.45
CA ILE A 58 8.36 -1.71 -6.85
C ILE A 58 7.83 -0.29 -7.05
N THR A 59 8.28 0.35 -8.12
CA THR A 59 7.73 1.63 -8.58
C THR A 59 6.65 1.37 -9.61
N LEU A 60 5.51 2.04 -9.43
CA LEU A 60 4.32 1.90 -10.26
C LEU A 60 4.03 3.19 -11.03
N ALA A 61 3.63 3.03 -12.29
CA ALA A 61 3.13 4.12 -13.12
C ALA A 61 1.63 3.94 -13.37
N LEU A 62 0.92 5.04 -13.15
CA LEU A 62 -0.45 5.27 -13.59
C LEU A 62 -0.49 6.67 -14.19
N ASP A 63 -1.01 6.79 -15.40
CA ASP A 63 -0.96 7.99 -16.22
C ASP A 63 -2.03 9.04 -15.85
N THR A 64 -2.95 8.70 -14.94
CA THR A 64 -4.08 9.57 -14.58
C THR A 64 -4.31 9.64 -13.07
N PRO A 65 -4.50 10.85 -12.51
CA PRO A 65 -5.03 11.03 -11.16
C PRO A 65 -6.41 10.38 -11.01
N THR A 66 -6.70 9.81 -9.85
CA THR A 66 -8.01 9.20 -9.54
C THR A 66 -8.74 9.87 -8.39
N THR A 67 -8.01 10.59 -7.52
CA THR A 67 -8.54 11.39 -6.41
C THR A 67 -7.56 12.50 -6.00
N GLY A 68 -7.96 13.42 -5.13
CA GLY A 68 -7.08 14.37 -4.46
C GLY A 68 -6.16 13.76 -3.39
N TYR A 69 -6.42 12.52 -2.94
CA TYR A 69 -5.65 11.91 -1.86
C TYR A 69 -4.17 11.71 -2.20
N SER A 70 -3.28 12.09 -1.29
CA SER A 70 -1.85 11.81 -1.34
C SER A 70 -1.36 11.54 0.07
N GLY A 71 -0.56 10.49 0.24
CA GLY A 71 -0.10 10.05 1.56
C GLY A 71 0.66 8.74 1.46
N VAL A 72 1.04 8.18 2.61
CA VAL A 72 1.65 6.86 2.70
C VAL A 72 0.83 6.01 3.65
N LEU A 73 0.23 4.94 3.13
CA LEU A 73 -0.47 3.96 3.94
C LEU A 73 0.52 2.90 4.40
N SER A 74 0.45 2.50 5.67
CA SER A 74 1.38 1.54 6.26
C SER A 74 0.70 0.42 7.03
N ALA A 75 1.24 -0.80 6.92
CA ALA A 75 0.87 -1.95 7.73
C ALA A 75 2.12 -2.70 8.20
N GLU A 76 2.15 -3.11 9.47
CA GLU A 76 3.23 -3.96 10.00
C GLU A 76 2.92 -5.43 9.72
N THR A 77 3.93 -6.28 9.63
CA THR A 77 3.70 -7.73 9.64
C THR A 77 3.44 -8.24 11.05
N VAL A 78 2.61 -9.28 11.18
CA VAL A 78 2.23 -9.89 12.47
C VAL A 78 3.45 -10.42 13.25
N ASP A 79 4.51 -10.78 12.53
CA ASP A 79 5.77 -11.27 13.11
C ASP A 79 6.79 -10.16 13.40
N ASP A 80 6.41 -8.88 13.26
CA ASP A 80 7.27 -7.71 13.50
C ASP A 80 8.55 -7.69 12.64
N SER A 81 8.55 -8.39 11.51
CA SER A 81 9.72 -8.47 10.63
C SER A 81 9.81 -7.30 9.63
N ALA A 82 8.68 -6.75 9.20
CA ALA A 82 8.63 -5.74 8.14
C ALA A 82 7.47 -4.75 8.27
N LEU A 83 7.66 -3.59 7.64
CA LEU A 83 6.66 -2.57 7.37
C LEU A 83 6.32 -2.57 5.87
N VAL A 84 5.05 -2.70 5.55
CA VAL A 84 4.52 -2.52 4.20
C VAL A 84 4.12 -1.06 4.01
N LEU A 85 4.70 -0.41 3.01
CA LEU A 85 4.47 0.99 2.68
C LEU A 85 3.87 1.12 1.29
N VAL A 86 2.75 1.84 1.19
CA VAL A 86 2.09 2.12 -0.08
C VAL A 86 2.01 3.62 -0.27
N HIS A 87 2.80 4.13 -1.20
CA HIS A 87 2.89 5.56 -1.49
C HIS A 87 1.85 5.94 -2.53
N ILE A 88 1.01 6.91 -2.19
CA ILE A 88 -0.09 7.38 -3.02
C ILE A 88 0.12 8.85 -3.36
N ARG A 89 -0.05 9.18 -4.64
CA ARG A 89 0.00 10.56 -5.15
C ARG A 89 -1.18 10.78 -6.07
N GLN A 90 -2.06 11.70 -5.68
CA GLN A 90 -3.28 12.05 -6.42
C GLN A 90 -4.13 10.80 -6.76
N GLY A 91 -4.29 9.92 -5.76
CA GLY A 91 -5.05 8.67 -5.88
C GLY A 91 -4.34 7.52 -6.62
N ALA A 92 -3.20 7.78 -7.25
CA ALA A 92 -2.42 6.76 -7.91
C ALA A 92 -1.40 6.15 -6.95
N VAL A 93 -1.36 4.82 -6.86
CA VAL A 93 -0.25 4.13 -6.19
C VAL A 93 1.02 4.32 -7.02
N LYS A 94 2.07 4.84 -6.40
CA LYS A 94 3.37 5.10 -7.03
C LYS A 94 4.45 4.13 -6.58
N GLU A 95 4.32 3.58 -5.39
CA GLU A 95 5.33 2.67 -4.83
C GLU A 95 4.69 1.70 -3.84
N LEU A 96 5.16 0.46 -3.89
CA LEU A 96 5.02 -0.53 -2.84
C LEU A 96 6.42 -0.84 -2.34
N GLU A 97 6.66 -0.68 -1.04
CA GLU A 97 7.93 -0.99 -0.39
C GLU A 97 7.69 -1.90 0.82
N ILE A 98 8.56 -2.90 1.01
CA ILE A 98 8.57 -3.81 2.15
C ILE A 98 9.84 -3.56 2.96
N ALA A 99 9.79 -2.61 3.90
CA ALA A 99 10.95 -2.21 4.68
C ALA A 99 11.17 -3.16 5.86
N PRO A 100 12.35 -3.78 6.04
CA PRO A 100 12.64 -4.59 7.22
C PRO A 100 12.68 -3.70 8.47
N LEU A 101 12.10 -4.17 9.57
CA LEU A 101 12.11 -3.46 10.86
C LEU A 101 13.41 -3.66 11.64
N HIS A 102 14.24 -4.62 11.23
CA HIS A 102 15.49 -4.97 11.88
C HIS A 102 16.66 -4.91 10.90
N GLU A 103 17.77 -4.33 11.34
CA GLU A 103 18.97 -4.21 10.52
C GLU A 103 19.56 -5.58 10.14
N GLY A 104 20.04 -5.71 8.90
CA GLY A 104 20.66 -6.93 8.40
C GLY A 104 19.68 -8.08 8.11
N VAL A 105 18.37 -7.84 8.24
CA VAL A 105 17.33 -8.82 7.88
C VAL A 105 16.85 -8.58 6.46
N SER A 106 16.85 -9.64 5.66
CA SER A 106 16.17 -9.65 4.37
C SER A 106 14.74 -10.14 4.56
N VAL A 107 13.80 -9.44 3.95
CA VAL A 107 12.37 -9.76 4.04
C VAL A 107 11.81 -10.12 2.68
N ALA A 108 10.78 -10.94 2.67
CA ALA A 108 10.03 -11.28 1.47
C ALA A 108 8.73 -10.49 1.41
N LEU A 109 8.08 -10.53 0.25
CA LEU A 109 6.76 -9.96 0.07
C LEU A 109 5.76 -10.75 0.97
N PRO A 110 5.09 -10.12 1.96
CA PRO A 110 4.25 -10.85 2.92
C PRO A 110 2.90 -11.22 2.31
N ALA A 111 2.29 -12.32 2.77
CA ALA A 111 0.89 -12.58 2.43
C ALA A 111 -0.03 -11.52 3.08
N PRO A 112 -1.18 -11.16 2.48
CA PRO A 112 -2.11 -10.19 3.07
C PRO A 112 -2.57 -10.54 4.49
N ALA A 113 -2.74 -11.84 4.78
CA ALA A 113 -3.13 -12.34 6.10
C ALA A 113 -2.05 -12.17 7.18
N ALA A 114 -0.82 -11.86 6.77
CA ALA A 114 0.29 -11.58 7.69
C ALA A 114 0.40 -10.09 8.05
N LEU A 115 -0.56 -9.25 7.64
CA LEU A 115 -0.54 -7.80 7.92
C LEU A 115 -1.42 -7.44 9.12
N VAL A 116 -0.89 -6.58 9.99
CA VAL A 116 -1.63 -5.87 11.02
C VAL A 116 -2.22 -4.61 10.39
N LEU A 117 -3.48 -4.70 9.99
CA LEU A 117 -4.22 -3.59 9.36
C LEU A 117 -5.01 -2.80 10.41
N GLY A 118 -5.20 -1.50 10.15
CA GLY A 118 -6.04 -0.66 10.99
C GLY A 118 -7.52 -1.01 10.87
N GLU A 119 -8.27 -0.86 11.97
CA GLU A 119 -9.73 -0.79 11.89
C GLU A 119 -10.10 0.59 11.34
N LEU A 120 -10.75 0.63 10.17
CA LEU A 120 -11.39 1.86 9.72
C LEU A 120 -12.46 2.25 10.74
N PRO A 121 -12.62 3.54 11.09
CA PRO A 121 -13.75 3.95 11.92
C PRO A 121 -15.04 3.54 11.21
N SER A 122 -15.86 2.71 11.89
CA SER A 122 -17.20 2.35 11.41
C SER A 122 -17.94 3.61 10.96
N PRO A 123 -18.67 3.58 9.83
CA PRO A 123 -19.53 4.69 9.48
C PRO A 123 -20.48 4.89 10.66
N GLN A 124 -20.38 6.04 11.33
CA GLN A 124 -21.32 6.37 12.38
C GLN A 124 -22.70 6.38 11.72
N SER A 125 -23.56 5.42 12.10
CA SER A 125 -24.98 5.44 11.74
C SER A 125 -25.55 6.76 12.22
N VAL A 126 -25.78 7.69 11.30
CA VAL A 126 -26.57 8.88 11.55
C VAL A 126 -27.99 8.41 11.84
N VAL A 127 -28.41 8.51 13.10
CA VAL A 127 -29.80 8.37 13.54
C VAL A 127 -30.45 9.75 13.52
#